data_AF-A0A9D9KYM4-F1
#
_entry.id   AF-A0A9D9KYM4-F1
#
_cell.length_a   1.000
_cell.length_b   1.000
_cell.length_c   1.000
_cell.angle_alpha   90.00
_cell.angle_beta   90.00
_cell.angle_gamma   90.00
#
_symmetry.space_group_name_H-M   'P 1'
#
loop_
_entity.id
_entity.type
_entity.pdbx_description
1 polymer ?
#
loop_
_entity_poly.entity_id
_entity_poly.type
_entity_poly.pdbx_seq_one_letter_code
_entity_poly.pdbx_strand_id
1 'polypeptide(L)'
;MTGKSDIEKVLWSACDSFRNKIDSSRYKDYILAMLFVKYLNDVYNETKKEYIEKYKGDMGRVERAMRNERFALTETSTFDYLYKNRNDNEIGQKINVAL
;
A
#
# COMPACT_ATOMS: atom_id res chain seq x y z
N MET A 1 16.67 -15.02 16.41
CA MET A 1 16.12 -13.66 16.54
C MET A 1 16.52 -12.92 15.30
N THR A 2 15.57 -12.63 14.41
CA THR A 2 15.82 -11.81 13.22
C THR A 2 15.99 -10.37 13.67
N GLY A 3 17.21 -9.84 13.58
CA GLY A 3 17.50 -8.46 13.93
C GLY A 3 17.07 -7.49 12.84
N LYS A 4 17.03 -6.19 13.16
CA LYS A 4 16.81 -5.12 12.17
C LYS A 4 17.76 -5.24 10.96
N SER A 5 19.03 -5.60 11.23
CA SER A 5 20.04 -5.82 10.19
C SER A 5 19.73 -6.96 9.23
N ASP A 6 19.03 -8.00 9.70
CA ASP A 6 18.68 -9.15 8.86
C ASP A 6 17.51 -8.79 7.94
N ILE A 7 16.55 -8.03 8.47
CA ILE A 7 15.42 -7.49 7.68
C ILE A 7 15.94 -6.54 6.60
N GLU A 8 16.85 -5.63 6.95
CA GLU A 8 17.46 -4.70 6.00
C GLU A 8 18.20 -5.43 4.88
N LYS A 9 18.97 -6.48 5.20
CA LYS A 9 19.67 -7.30 4.21
C LYS A 9 18.71 -8.01 3.26
N VAL A 10 17.63 -8.60 3.78
CA VAL A 10 16.63 -9.28 2.97
C VAL A 10 15.91 -8.29 2.05
N LEU A 11 15.53 -7.12 2.56
CA LEU A 11 14.90 -6.06 1.76
C LEU A 11 15.85 -5.54 0.67
N TRP A 12 17.13 -5.33 0.99
CA TRP A 12 18.12 -4.91 0.01
C TRP A 12 18.31 -5.95 -1.10
N SER A 13 18.45 -7.23 -0.73
CA SER A 13 18.59 -8.32 -1.70
C SER A 13 17.36 -8.46 -2.61
N ALA A 14 16.16 -8.28 -2.05
CA ALA A 14 14.92 -8.26 -2.81
C ALA A 14 14.90 -7.10 -3.82
N CYS A 15 15.24 -5.88 -3.38
CA CYS A 15 15.32 -4.70 -4.24
C CYS A 15 16.33 -4.88 -5.38
N ASP A 16 17.51 -5.44 -5.11
CA ASP A 16 18.52 -5.71 -6.13
C ASP A 16 18.01 -6.73 -7.17
N SER A 17 17.29 -7.76 -6.72
CA SER A 17 16.70 -8.78 -7.59
C SER A 17 15.60 -8.23 -8.49
N PHE A 18 14.74 -7.33 -7.98
CA PHE A 18 13.64 -6.74 -8.76
C PHE A 18 14.09 -5.65 -9.73
N ARG A 19 15.19 -4.97 -9.42
CA ARG A 19 15.68 -3.87 -10.24
C ARG A 19 16.16 -4.32 -11.62
N ASN A 20 16.75 -5.52 -11.73
CA ASN A 20 17.20 -6.21 -12.96
C ASN A 20 17.85 -5.33 -14.05
N LYS A 21 17.07 -4.55 -14.83
CA LYS A 21 17.53 -3.71 -15.95
C LYS A 21 17.23 -2.21 -15.80
N ILE A 22 16.63 -1.79 -14.69
CA ILE A 22 16.25 -0.39 -14.44
C ILE A 22 17.41 0.32 -13.73
N ASP A 23 17.74 1.53 -14.17
CA ASP A 23 18.72 2.38 -13.47
C ASP A 23 18.26 2.75 -12.05
N SER A 24 19.19 2.93 -11.13
CA SER A 24 18.95 3.20 -9.69
C SER A 24 18.07 4.38 -9.51
N SER A 25 18.39 5.43 -10.28
CA SER A 25 17.74 6.71 -10.17
C SER A 25 16.27 6.58 -10.54
N ARG A 26 15.94 5.72 -11.52
CA ARG A 26 14.55 5.48 -11.96
C ARG A 26 13.82 4.48 -11.07
N TYR A 27 14.50 3.44 -10.60
CA TYR A 27 13.90 2.42 -9.73
C TYR A 27 13.39 3.02 -8.41
N LYS A 28 14.13 4.00 -7.85
CA LYS A 28 13.75 4.71 -6.62
C LYS A 28 12.35 5.32 -6.71
N ASP A 29 12.03 5.95 -7.84
CA ASP A 29 10.77 6.68 -7.99
C ASP A 29 9.57 5.71 -8.03
N TYR A 30 9.72 4.53 -8.64
CA TYR A 30 8.67 3.50 -8.66
C TYR A 30 8.52 2.78 -7.32
N ILE A 31 9.62 2.38 -6.68
CA ILE A 31 9.55 1.62 -5.44
C ILE A 31 9.04 2.47 -4.28
N LEU A 32 9.43 3.75 -4.21
CA LEU A 32 8.95 4.67 -3.17
C LEU A 32 7.45 4.96 -3.34
N ALA A 33 6.98 5.16 -4.58
CA ALA A 33 5.56 5.34 -4.85
C ALA A 33 4.73 4.11 -4.44
N MET A 34 5.19 2.90 -4.76
CA MET A 34 4.52 1.66 -4.34
C MET A 34 4.54 1.46 -2.81
N LEU A 35 5.67 1.76 -2.16
CA LEU A 35 5.75 1.72 -0.70
C LEU A 35 4.83 2.75 -0.04
N PHE A 36 4.68 3.93 -0.64
CA PHE A 36 3.76 4.95 -0.17
C PHE A 36 2.30 4.50 -0.27
N VAL A 37 1.88 3.94 -1.41
CA VAL A 37 0.53 3.37 -1.57
C VAL A 37 0.28 2.25 -0.57
N LYS A 38 1.26 1.36 -0.38
CA LYS A 38 1.18 0.31 0.64
C LYS A 38 1.01 0.89 2.04
N TYR A 39 1.81 1.89 2.39
CA TYR A 39 1.73 2.56 3.69
C TYR A 39 0.35 3.18 3.93
N LEU A 40 -0.18 3.93 2.96
CA LEU A 40 -1.52 4.51 3.07
C LEU A 40 -2.61 3.45 3.24
N ASN A 41 -2.52 2.34 2.51
CA ASN A 41 -3.45 1.23 2.62
C ASN A 41 -3.38 0.56 4.00
N ASP A 42 -2.18 0.34 4.52
CA ASP A 42 -1.96 -0.27 5.83
C ASP A 42 -2.55 0.62 6.95
N VAL A 43 -2.29 1.94 6.90
CA VAL A 43 -2.87 2.91 7.85
C VAL A 43 -4.39 2.96 7.73
N TYR A 44 -4.93 3.05 6.52
CA TYR A 44 -6.38 3.06 6.29
C TYR A 44 -7.06 1.80 6.86
N ASN A 45 -6.46 0.62 6.65
CA ASN A 45 -6.98 -0.64 7.14
C ASN A 45 -6.89 -0.75 8.67
N GLU A 46 -5.83 -0.22 9.28
CA GLU A 46 -5.68 -0.15 10.73
C GLU A 46 -6.75 0.76 11.34
N THR A 47 -6.89 1.98 10.85
CA THR A 47 -7.93 2.92 11.30
C THR A 47 -9.34 2.37 11.11
N LYS A 48 -9.60 1.69 9.98
CA LYS A 48 -10.89 1.03 9.75
C LYS A 48 -11.17 -0.06 10.78
N LYS A 49 -10.17 -0.88 11.14
CA LYS A 49 -10.30 -1.91 12.18
C LYS A 49 -10.59 -1.30 13.55
N GLU A 50 -9.88 -0.23 13.92
CA GLU A 50 -10.12 0.49 15.18
C GLU A 50 -11.56 1.01 15.26
N TYR A 51 -12.10 1.55 14.17
CA TYR A 51 -13.49 2.00 14.14
C TYR A 51 -14.49 0.85 14.20
N ILE A 52 -14.21 -0.28 13.55
CA ILE A 52 -15.06 -1.47 13.64
C ILE A 52 -15.16 -1.93 15.10
N GLU A 53 -14.05 -1.97 15.82
CA GLU A 53 -14.02 -2.31 17.26
C GLU A 53 -14.77 -1.27 18.09
N LYS A 54 -14.47 0.03 17.88
CA LYS A 54 -15.09 1.15 18.62
C LYS A 54 -16.61 1.21 18.47
N TYR A 55 -17.12 0.93 17.28
CA TYR A 55 -18.55 0.95 16.98
C TYR A 55 -19.20 -0.43 17.03
N LYS A 56 -18.51 -1.45 17.55
CA LYS A 56 -19.02 -2.82 17.73
C LYS A 56 -19.61 -3.41 16.44
N GLY A 57 -18.98 -3.13 15.31
CA GLY A 57 -19.41 -3.61 13.99
C GLY A 57 -20.53 -2.82 13.31
N ASP A 58 -20.97 -1.67 13.84
CA ASP A 58 -21.89 -0.77 13.13
C ASP A 58 -21.18 -0.11 11.93
N MET A 59 -21.26 -0.77 10.78
CA MET A 59 -20.61 -0.34 9.53
C MET A 59 -21.06 1.04 9.07
N GLY A 60 -22.31 1.44 9.35
CA GLY A 60 -22.81 2.76 8.98
C GLY A 60 -22.07 3.89 9.71
N ARG A 61 -21.68 3.66 10.97
CA ARG A 61 -20.85 4.60 11.75
C ARG A 61 -19.38 4.54 11.36
N VAL A 62 -18.86 3.34 11.10
CA VAL A 62 -17.49 3.15 10.62
C VAL A 62 -17.26 3.93 9.33
N GLU A 63 -18.13 3.79 8.33
CA GLU A 63 -17.99 4.51 7.08
C GLU A 63 -18.11 6.02 7.25
N ARG A 64 -18.99 6.50 8.14
CA ARG A 64 -19.10 7.93 8.46
C ARG A 64 -17.81 8.47 9.08
N ALA A 65 -17.20 7.72 10.00
CA ALA A 65 -15.94 8.10 10.61
C ALA A 65 -14.80 8.10 9.60
N MET A 66 -14.67 7.02 8.80
CA MET A 66 -13.67 6.91 7.74
C MET A 66 -13.80 8.01 6.67
N ARG A 67 -15.01 8.50 6.38
CA ARG A 67 -15.22 9.65 5.47
C ARG A 67 -14.65 10.97 6.00
N ASN A 68 -14.53 11.11 7.32
CA ASN A 68 -14.00 12.32 7.96
C ASN A 68 -12.49 12.23 8.25
N GLU A 69 -11.86 11.10 7.92
CA GLU A 69 -10.42 10.95 8.07
C GLU A 69 -9.65 11.85 7.12
N ARG A 70 -8.38 12.09 7.46
CA ARG A 70 -7.49 12.98 6.69
C ARG A 70 -7.30 12.56 5.25
N PHE A 71 -7.44 11.26 4.96
CA PHE A 71 -7.41 10.72 3.62
C PHE A 71 -8.43 9.58 3.51
N ALA A 72 -9.19 9.60 2.43
CA ALA A 72 -10.13 8.54 2.08
C ALA A 72 -9.58 7.80 0.86
N LEU A 73 -9.47 6.47 0.96
CA LEU A 73 -9.12 5.64 -0.19
C LEU A 73 -10.40 5.20 -0.90
N THR A 74 -10.39 5.31 -2.23
CA THR A 74 -11.40 4.64 -3.07
C THR A 74 -11.02 3.17 -3.22
N GLU A 75 -11.99 2.30 -3.53
CA GLU A 75 -11.72 0.86 -3.66
C GLU A 75 -10.63 0.55 -4.69
N THR A 76 -10.56 1.33 -5.76
CA THR A 76 -9.58 1.19 -6.85
C THR A 76 -8.18 1.71 -6.49
N SER A 77 -8.06 2.57 -5.48
CA SER A 77 -6.79 3.15 -5.03
C SER A 77 -6.13 2.34 -3.91
N THR A 78 -6.73 1.21 -3.50
CA THR A 78 -6.17 0.36 -2.43
C THR A 78 -5.01 -0.49 -2.94
N PHE A 79 -4.03 -0.74 -2.06
CA PHE A 79 -2.94 -1.65 -2.38
C PHE A 79 -3.46 -3.06 -2.69
N ASP A 80 -4.51 -3.50 -2.00
CA ASP A 80 -5.13 -4.81 -2.23
C ASP A 80 -5.73 -4.93 -3.63
N TYR A 81 -6.35 -3.86 -4.14
CA TYR A 81 -6.85 -3.81 -5.52
C TYR A 81 -5.70 -3.90 -6.53
N LEU A 82 -4.64 -3.11 -6.36
CA LEU A 82 -3.48 -3.14 -7.23
C LEU A 82 -2.79 -4.52 -7.20
N TYR A 83 -2.66 -5.13 -6.02
CA TYR A 83 -2.03 -6.44 -5.85
C TYR A 83 -2.84 -7.56 -6.51
N LYS A 84 -4.17 -7.50 -6.46
CA LYS A 84 -5.06 -8.43 -7.18
C LYS A 84 -4.90 -8.30 -8.69
N ASN A 85 -4.69 -7.09 -9.19
CA ASN A 85 -4.54 -6.78 -10.62
C ASN A 85 -3.09 -6.76 -11.10
N ARG A 86 -2.12 -7.25 -10.32
CA ARG A 86 -0.68 -7.11 -10.62
C ARG A 86 -0.21 -7.73 -11.94
N ASN A 87 -0.95 -8.71 -12.47
CA ASN A 87 -0.65 -9.38 -13.74
C ASN A 87 -1.40 -8.76 -14.93
N ASP A 88 -2.13 -7.67 -14.71
CA ASP A 88 -2.83 -6.96 -15.76
C ASP A 88 -1.82 -6.24 -16.68
N ASN A 89 -2.07 -6.29 -17.97
CA ASN A 89 -1.28 -5.57 -18.97
C ASN A 89 -1.31 -4.05 -18.75
N GLU A 90 -2.35 -3.53 -18.11
CA GLU A 90 -2.54 -2.11 -17.80
C GLU A 90 -2.23 -1.74 -16.34
N ILE A 91 -1.49 -2.57 -15.60
CA ILE A 91 -1.15 -2.32 -14.20
C ILE A 91 -0.49 -0.96 -13.98
N GLY A 92 0.33 -0.49 -14.92
CA GLY A 92 0.95 0.84 -14.85
C GLY A 92 -0.07 1.98 -14.86
N GLN A 93 -1.13 1.88 -15.66
CA GLN A 93 -2.20 2.87 -15.67
C GLN A 93 -3.01 2.81 -14.37
N LYS A 94 -3.31 1.60 -13.88
CA LYS A 94 -4.02 1.41 -12.60
C LYS A 94 -3.25 2.02 -11.42
N ILE A 95 -1.92 1.89 -11.40
CA ILE A 95 -1.06 2.53 -10.39
C ILE A 95 -1.13 4.06 -10.52
N ASN A 96 -1.08 4.59 -11.73
CA ASN A 96 -1.18 6.05 -11.94
C ASN A 96 -2.55 6.63 -11.57
N VAL A 97 -3.63 5.85 -11.65
CA VAL A 97 -4.97 6.27 -11.20
C VAL A 97 -5.10 6.17 -9.68
N ALA A 98 -4.35 5.26 -9.05
CA ALA A 98 -4.35 5.08 -7.61
C ALA A 98 -3.53 6.15 -6.86
N LEU A 99 -2.47 6.67 -7.49
CA LEU A 99 -1.60 7.75 -7.00
C LEU A 99 -2.19 9.13 -7.30
#